data_AF-A0A7S2GN85-F1
#
_entry.id   AF-A0A7S2GN85-F1
#
_cell.length_a   1.000
_cell.length_b   1.000
_cell.length_c   1.000
_cell.angle_alpha   90.00
_cell.angle_beta   90.00
_cell.angle_gamma   90.00
#
_symmetry.space_group_name_H-M   'P 1'
#
loop_
_entity.id
_entity.type
_entity.pdbx_description
1 polymer ?
#
loop_
_entity_poly.entity_id
_entity_poly.type
_entity_poly.pdbx_seq_one_letter_code
_entity_poly.pdbx_strand_id
1 'polypeptide(L)'
;VEVLHTQVVEAVCRKHMSASIAPLFEAYASGGPVQERFLTPEDWFALLDALQVLPCDGEDGQMQAWDRAWLWQISAMSHVDELVSGGHLELVFVEFLEALARLVALLRSRQRAAKATAEEAERWDYGLGMPAAPTIFCCDKEGVMNKTAFARHLDTFFGSEQLKRALTLRQ
;
A
#
# COMPACT_ATOMS: atom_id res chain seq x y z
N VAL A 1 12.47 -13.64 -4.84
CA VAL A 1 11.68 -14.31 -3.78
C VAL A 1 10.65 -13.31 -3.32
N GLU A 2 9.39 -13.63 -3.51
CA GLU A 2 8.26 -12.76 -3.18
C GLU A 2 8.06 -12.78 -1.66
N VAL A 3 8.45 -11.71 -0.99
CA VAL A 3 8.45 -11.63 0.48
C VAL A 3 7.02 -11.69 1.05
N LEU A 4 6.05 -11.20 0.27
CA LEU A 4 4.64 -11.09 0.65
C LEU A 4 4.02 -12.46 0.99
N HIS A 5 4.37 -13.52 0.25
CA HIS A 5 3.82 -14.86 0.44
C HIS A 5 4.71 -15.76 1.30
N THR A 6 5.44 -15.16 2.25
CA THR A 6 6.22 -15.92 3.24
C THR A 6 5.41 -16.13 4.51
N GLN A 7 5.61 -17.29 5.16
CA GLN A 7 4.93 -17.64 6.42
C GLN A 7 5.09 -16.57 7.52
N VAL A 8 6.22 -15.86 7.55
CA VAL A 8 6.49 -14.81 8.54
C VAL A 8 5.58 -13.61 8.32
N VAL A 9 5.36 -13.22 7.06
CA VAL A 9 4.45 -12.11 6.70
C VAL A 9 3.00 -12.53 6.90
N GLU A 10 2.63 -13.74 6.48
CA GLU A 10 1.28 -14.29 6.73
C GLU A 10 0.94 -14.32 8.22
N ALA A 11 1.88 -14.70 9.09
CA ALA A 11 1.65 -14.74 10.53
C ALA A 11 1.30 -13.34 11.09
N VAL A 12 1.93 -12.29 10.58
CA VAL A 12 1.60 -10.90 10.93
C VAL A 12 0.22 -10.52 10.42
N CYS A 13 -0.12 -10.84 9.17
CA CYS A 13 -1.46 -10.58 8.65
C CYS A 13 -2.54 -11.31 9.46
N ARG A 14 -2.32 -12.58 9.83
CA ARG A 14 -3.25 -13.35 10.69
C ARG A 14 -3.41 -12.74 12.07
N LYS A 15 -2.32 -12.27 12.69
CA LYS A 15 -2.33 -11.59 14.00
C LYS A 15 -3.26 -10.36 14.00
N HIS A 16 -3.28 -9.60 12.92
CA HIS A 16 -4.06 -8.36 12.79
C HIS A 16 -5.37 -8.50 12.03
N MET A 17 -5.69 -9.71 11.56
CA MET A 17 -6.79 -9.95 10.62
C MET A 17 -8.14 -9.46 11.15
N SER A 18 -8.52 -9.91 12.34
CA SER A 18 -9.82 -9.59 12.94
C SER A 18 -9.87 -8.23 13.62
N ALA A 19 -8.73 -7.75 14.11
CA ALA A 19 -8.67 -6.51 14.89
C ALA A 19 -8.58 -5.25 14.01
N SER A 20 -7.89 -5.37 12.87
CA SER A 20 -7.48 -4.23 12.06
C SER A 20 -7.81 -4.42 10.59
N ILE A 21 -7.33 -5.50 9.97
CA ILE A 21 -7.30 -5.62 8.50
C ILE A 21 -8.69 -5.85 7.89
N ALA A 22 -9.41 -6.88 8.34
CA ALA A 22 -10.76 -7.16 7.84
C ALA A 22 -11.74 -6.01 8.15
N PRO A 23 -11.79 -5.46 9.38
CA PRO A 23 -12.61 -4.28 9.65
C PRO A 23 -12.28 -3.08 8.75
N LEU A 24 -11.00 -2.88 8.41
CA LEU A 24 -10.59 -1.78 7.54
C LEU A 24 -11.08 -1.99 6.12
N PHE A 25 -10.95 -3.21 5.58
CA PHE A 25 -11.54 -3.53 4.29
C PHE A 25 -13.05 -3.31 4.31
N GLU A 26 -13.74 -3.85 5.31
CA GLU A 26 -15.20 -3.75 5.42
C GLU A 26 -15.72 -2.32 5.55
N ALA A 27 -14.96 -1.42 6.18
CA ALA A 27 -15.34 -0.02 6.37
C ALA A 27 -15.20 0.85 5.10
N TYR A 28 -14.34 0.43 4.16
CA TYR A 28 -14.04 1.20 2.93
C TYR A 28 -14.51 0.51 1.66
N ALA A 29 -14.68 -0.81 1.69
CA ALA A 29 -15.14 -1.56 0.53
C ALA A 29 -16.60 -1.22 0.20
N SER A 30 -16.82 -1.01 -1.09
CA SER A 30 -18.13 -0.98 -1.72
C SER A 30 -18.58 -2.40 -2.09
N GLY A 31 -19.81 -2.55 -2.59
CA GLY A 31 -20.35 -3.83 -3.05
C GLY A 31 -21.33 -4.49 -2.07
N GLY A 32 -21.96 -5.57 -2.54
CA GLY A 32 -23.10 -6.23 -1.91
C GLY A 32 -22.75 -7.07 -0.66
N PRO A 33 -23.16 -8.35 -0.61
CA PRO A 33 -22.76 -9.26 0.47
C PRO A 33 -21.24 -9.30 0.65
N VAL A 34 -20.76 -9.66 1.86
CA VAL A 34 -19.32 -9.62 2.25
C VAL A 34 -18.37 -10.26 1.22
N GLN A 35 -18.82 -11.29 0.50
CA GLN A 35 -18.02 -12.03 -0.50
C GLN A 35 -17.86 -11.29 -1.83
N GLU A 36 -18.69 -10.28 -2.09
CA GLU A 36 -18.70 -9.45 -3.30
C GLU A 36 -18.21 -8.04 -3.00
N ARG A 37 -17.56 -7.83 -1.85
CA ARG A 37 -17.00 -6.54 -1.48
C ARG A 37 -15.69 -6.30 -2.20
N PHE A 38 -15.53 -5.09 -2.67
CA PHE A 38 -14.34 -4.61 -3.35
C PHE A 38 -14.11 -3.14 -3.01
N LEU A 39 -12.86 -2.69 -3.09
CA LEU A 39 -12.61 -1.24 -3.15
C LEU A 39 -12.67 -0.81 -4.61
N THR A 40 -13.15 0.41 -4.82
CA THR A 40 -12.93 1.21 -6.03
C THR A 40 -11.68 2.09 -5.86
N PRO A 41 -11.14 2.72 -6.93
CA PRO A 41 -10.07 3.70 -6.78
C PRO A 41 -10.42 4.81 -5.78
N GLU A 42 -11.66 5.29 -5.77
CA GLU A 42 -12.14 6.31 -4.86
C GLU A 42 -12.11 5.83 -3.40
N ASP A 43 -12.54 4.59 -3.15
CA ASP A 43 -12.49 3.97 -1.82
C ASP A 43 -11.06 3.83 -1.31
N TRP A 44 -10.14 3.43 -2.19
CA TRP A 44 -8.71 3.36 -1.88
C TRP A 44 -8.13 4.73 -1.52
N PHE A 45 -8.43 5.76 -2.29
CA PHE A 45 -7.94 7.11 -2.01
C PHE A 45 -8.48 7.64 -0.69
N ALA A 46 -9.78 7.41 -0.42
CA ALA A 46 -10.40 7.78 0.85
C ALA A 46 -9.80 7.02 2.04
N LEU A 47 -9.41 5.76 1.85
CA LEU A 47 -8.68 5.00 2.86
C LEU A 47 -7.30 5.62 3.14
N LEU A 48 -6.54 5.96 2.11
CA LEU A 48 -5.22 6.58 2.27
C LEU A 48 -5.30 7.95 2.96
N ASP A 49 -6.33 8.73 2.65
CA ASP A 49 -6.60 10.00 3.35
C ASP A 49 -6.90 9.78 4.83
N ALA A 50 -7.71 8.79 5.17
CA ALA A 50 -8.03 8.47 6.56
C ALA A 50 -6.84 7.90 7.35
N LEU A 51 -5.97 7.14 6.68
CA LEU A 51 -4.70 6.70 7.23
C LEU A 51 -3.68 7.85 7.34
N GLN A 52 -3.97 9.00 6.73
CA GLN A 52 -3.08 10.18 6.64
C GLN A 52 -1.72 9.82 6.03
N VAL A 53 -1.75 8.99 4.99
CA VAL A 53 -0.56 8.58 4.24
C VAL A 53 -0.67 9.06 2.79
N LEU A 54 0.50 9.38 2.21
CA LEU A 54 0.59 9.92 0.86
C LEU A 54 -0.32 11.16 0.61
N PRO A 55 -0.35 12.20 1.48
CA PRO A 55 -1.12 13.42 1.25
C PRO A 55 -0.90 14.03 -0.15
N CYS A 56 -1.99 14.36 -0.84
CA CYS A 56 -1.95 14.96 -2.19
C CYS A 56 -1.83 16.49 -2.17
N ASP A 57 -1.77 17.10 -0.99
CA ASP A 57 -1.55 18.54 -0.80
C ASP A 57 -0.06 18.88 -0.59
N GLY A 58 0.32 20.11 -0.92
CA GLY A 58 1.69 20.60 -0.74
C GLY A 58 2.64 20.30 -1.92
N GLU A 59 3.93 20.50 -1.66
CA GLU A 59 5.01 20.45 -2.67
C GLU A 59 5.15 19.06 -3.32
N ASP A 60 4.99 18.00 -2.53
CA ASP A 60 5.08 16.61 -2.97
C ASP A 60 3.73 16.03 -3.45
N GLY A 61 2.66 16.82 -3.46
CA GLY A 61 1.28 16.33 -3.63
C GLY A 61 1.05 15.59 -4.96
N GLN A 62 1.66 16.06 -6.05
CA GLN A 62 1.54 15.41 -7.36
C GLN A 62 2.23 14.03 -7.39
N MET A 63 3.41 13.91 -6.79
CA MET A 63 4.11 12.62 -6.69
C MET A 63 3.32 11.65 -5.83
N GLN A 64 2.74 12.13 -4.72
CA GLN A 64 1.95 11.30 -3.84
C GLN A 64 0.68 10.81 -4.52
N ALA A 65 0.01 11.64 -5.33
CA ALA A 65 -1.10 11.20 -6.17
C ALA A 65 -0.69 10.08 -7.16
N TRP A 66 0.49 10.18 -7.77
CA TRP A 66 1.03 9.11 -8.62
C TRP A 66 1.37 7.84 -7.82
N ASP A 67 1.91 7.96 -6.62
CA ASP A 67 2.19 6.83 -5.73
C ASP A 67 0.89 6.08 -5.37
N ARG A 68 -0.19 6.82 -5.06
CA ARG A 68 -1.53 6.24 -4.78
C ARG A 68 -2.06 5.45 -5.97
N ALA A 69 -2.00 6.03 -7.16
CA ALA A 69 -2.46 5.41 -8.40
C ALA A 69 -1.59 4.20 -8.78
N TRP A 70 -0.28 4.29 -8.59
CA TRP A 70 0.62 3.18 -8.87
C TRP A 70 0.36 1.98 -7.95
N LEU A 71 0.21 2.20 -6.64
CA LEU A 71 -0.12 1.15 -5.67
C LEU A 71 -1.43 0.43 -6.02
N TRP A 72 -2.42 1.20 -6.45
CA TRP A 72 -3.68 0.68 -6.94
C TRP A 72 -3.49 -0.22 -8.17
N GLN A 73 -2.91 0.33 -9.23
CA GLN A 73 -2.75 -0.36 -10.50
C GLN A 73 -1.96 -1.66 -10.36
N ILE A 74 -0.81 -1.62 -9.67
CA ILE A 74 0.02 -2.81 -9.53
C ILE A 74 -0.64 -3.90 -8.66
N SER A 75 -1.64 -3.55 -7.85
CA SER A 75 -2.33 -4.50 -6.96
C SER A 75 -3.63 -5.03 -7.56
N ALA A 76 -4.36 -4.21 -8.33
CA ALA A 76 -5.60 -4.65 -9.00
C ALA A 76 -5.34 -5.54 -10.23
N MET A 77 -4.14 -5.45 -10.82
CA MET A 77 -3.78 -6.19 -12.05
C MET A 77 -3.50 -7.70 -11.85
N SER A 78 -3.73 -8.27 -10.68
CA SER A 78 -3.62 -9.72 -10.44
C SER A 78 -4.62 -10.53 -11.30
N HIS A 79 -5.76 -9.93 -11.65
CA HIS A 79 -6.82 -10.52 -12.48
C HIS A 79 -6.59 -10.24 -13.98
N VAL A 80 -5.63 -10.93 -14.60
CA VAL A 80 -5.38 -10.83 -16.05
C VAL A 80 -6.51 -11.47 -16.89
N ASP A 81 -7.38 -12.30 -16.30
CA ASP A 81 -8.38 -13.10 -17.02
C ASP A 81 -9.77 -12.45 -17.19
N GLU A 82 -10.02 -11.23 -16.69
CA GLU A 82 -11.35 -10.60 -16.75
C GLU A 82 -11.41 -9.34 -17.63
N LEU A 83 -10.89 -9.41 -18.87
CA LEU A 83 -11.02 -8.34 -19.88
C LEU A 83 -12.44 -8.10 -20.39
N VAL A 84 -13.45 -8.72 -19.78
CA VAL A 84 -14.87 -8.63 -20.17
C VAL A 84 -15.70 -7.83 -19.15
N SER A 85 -15.15 -7.55 -17.96
CA SER A 85 -15.81 -6.79 -16.87
C SER A 85 -14.94 -5.63 -16.38
N GLY A 86 -15.55 -4.65 -15.70
CA GLY A 86 -14.83 -3.55 -15.02
C GLY A 86 -14.07 -4.00 -13.76
N GLY A 87 -14.20 -5.27 -13.34
CA GLY A 87 -13.62 -5.81 -12.11
C GLY A 87 -12.09 -5.86 -12.08
N HIS A 88 -11.44 -5.74 -13.24
CA HIS A 88 -9.98 -5.58 -13.32
C HIS A 88 -9.47 -4.25 -12.70
N LEU A 89 -10.38 -3.33 -12.38
CA LEU A 89 -10.12 -2.08 -11.66
C LEU A 89 -10.77 -2.12 -10.28
N GLU A 90 -10.83 -3.27 -9.62
CA GLU A 90 -11.37 -3.43 -8.27
C GLU A 90 -10.33 -4.17 -7.42
N LEU A 91 -10.18 -3.77 -6.15
CA LEU A 91 -9.39 -4.56 -5.19
C LEU A 91 -10.34 -5.41 -4.37
N VAL A 92 -10.40 -6.71 -4.65
CA VAL A 92 -11.01 -7.65 -3.69
C VAL A 92 -10.05 -7.88 -2.52
N PHE A 93 -10.45 -8.69 -1.55
CA PHE A 93 -9.76 -8.74 -0.26
C PHE A 93 -8.27 -9.12 -0.37
N VAL A 94 -7.90 -9.98 -1.32
CA VAL A 94 -6.51 -10.43 -1.51
C VAL A 94 -5.65 -9.30 -2.08
N GLU A 95 -6.15 -8.61 -3.11
CA GLU A 95 -5.49 -7.47 -3.75
C GLU A 95 -5.36 -6.31 -2.77
N PHE A 96 -6.34 -6.13 -1.89
CA PHE A 96 -6.26 -5.18 -0.79
C PHE A 96 -5.11 -5.49 0.18
N LEU A 97 -4.93 -6.77 0.58
CA LEU A 97 -3.78 -7.16 1.41
C LEU A 97 -2.46 -6.86 0.72
N GLU A 98 -2.37 -7.14 -0.58
CA GLU A 98 -1.18 -6.83 -1.35
C GLU A 98 -0.94 -5.32 -1.46
N ALA A 99 -2.00 -4.53 -1.69
CA ALA A 99 -1.93 -3.08 -1.76
C ALA A 99 -1.44 -2.48 -0.44
N LEU A 100 -1.93 -2.95 0.71
CA LEU A 100 -1.43 -2.53 2.02
C LEU A 100 0.05 -2.90 2.21
N ALA A 101 0.47 -4.08 1.78
CA ALA A 101 1.86 -4.48 1.92
C ALA A 101 2.80 -3.67 1.00
N ARG A 102 2.39 -3.42 -0.25
CA ARG A 102 3.11 -2.55 -1.17
C ARG A 102 3.15 -1.11 -0.68
N LEU A 103 2.08 -0.62 -0.05
CA LEU A 103 2.03 0.69 0.59
C LEU A 103 3.10 0.80 1.70
N VAL A 104 3.17 -0.18 2.60
CA VAL A 104 4.17 -0.18 3.69
C VAL A 104 5.59 -0.21 3.13
N ALA A 105 5.84 -1.02 2.10
CA ALA A 105 7.13 -1.02 1.42
C ALA A 105 7.45 0.34 0.78
N LEU A 106 6.50 0.96 0.08
CA LEU A 106 6.69 2.25 -0.56
C LEU A 106 6.95 3.38 0.46
N LEU A 107 6.14 3.47 1.52
CA LEU A 107 6.32 4.47 2.58
C LEU A 107 7.71 4.37 3.21
N ARG A 108 8.16 3.15 3.48
CA ARG A 108 9.49 2.90 4.02
C ARG A 108 10.59 3.29 3.02
N SER A 109 10.46 2.90 1.76
CA SER A 109 11.41 3.27 0.72
C SER A 109 11.48 4.79 0.50
N ARG A 110 10.36 5.50 0.56
CA ARG A 110 10.31 6.98 0.54
C ARG A 110 11.05 7.58 1.75
N GLN A 111 10.89 7.02 2.95
CA GLN A 111 11.66 7.45 4.13
C GLN A 111 13.17 7.20 3.99
N ARG A 112 13.57 6.09 3.35
CA ARG A 112 14.98 5.83 3.03
C ARG A 112 15.50 6.83 2.01
N ALA A 113 14.68 7.17 1.01
CA ALA A 113 15.03 8.08 -0.05
C ALA A 113 15.16 9.52 0.40
N ALA A 114 14.32 9.98 1.34
CA ALA A 114 14.47 11.29 1.97
C ALA A 114 15.79 11.45 2.75
N LYS A 115 16.49 10.35 3.05
CA LYS A 115 17.78 10.32 3.76
C LYS A 115 18.95 9.96 2.84
N ALA A 116 18.73 9.93 1.52
CA ALA A 116 19.79 9.61 0.57
C ALA A 116 20.84 10.72 0.49
N THR A 117 22.04 10.32 0.09
CA THR A 117 23.05 11.29 -0.35
C THR A 117 22.59 11.96 -1.65
N ALA A 118 23.16 13.12 -1.99
CA ALA A 118 22.85 13.79 -3.26
C ALA A 118 23.11 12.90 -4.48
N GLU A 119 24.17 12.08 -4.43
CA GLU A 119 24.51 11.11 -5.47
C GLU A 119 23.47 9.98 -5.58
N GLU A 120 22.99 9.45 -4.45
CA GLU A 120 21.91 8.46 -4.43
C GLU A 120 20.60 9.05 -4.98
N ALA A 121 20.27 10.28 -4.60
CA ALA A 121 19.07 10.98 -5.03
C ALA A 121 19.07 11.24 -6.55
N GLU A 122 20.17 11.77 -7.10
CA GLU A 122 20.33 12.01 -8.54
C GLU A 122 20.21 10.71 -9.33
N ARG A 123 20.79 9.62 -8.83
CA ARG A 123 20.70 8.30 -9.46
C ARG A 123 19.27 7.77 -9.54
N TRP A 124 18.43 8.04 -8.55
CA TRP A 124 17.05 7.56 -8.53
C TRP A 124 16.08 8.49 -9.26
N ASP A 125 16.41 9.78 -9.32
CA ASP A 125 15.61 10.80 -9.98
C ASP A 125 15.63 10.68 -11.52
N TYR A 126 16.73 10.18 -12.10
CA TYR A 126 16.93 10.15 -13.55
C TYR A 126 16.74 11.52 -14.23
N GLY A 127 16.91 12.62 -13.49
CA GLY A 127 16.76 13.99 -14.00
C GLY A 127 15.32 14.46 -14.20
N LEU A 128 14.34 13.78 -13.57
CA LEU A 128 12.93 14.13 -13.66
C LEU A 128 12.45 15.04 -12.51
N GLY A 129 13.34 15.43 -11.61
CA GLY A 129 13.07 16.29 -10.47
C GLY A 129 12.44 15.58 -9.27
N MET A 130 11.78 14.43 -9.45
CA MET A 130 11.47 13.49 -8.38
C MET A 130 11.48 12.01 -8.82
N PRO A 131 11.97 11.09 -7.97
CA PRO A 131 12.04 9.67 -8.29
C PRO A 131 10.66 8.99 -8.25
N ALA A 132 10.33 8.23 -9.30
CA ALA A 132 9.05 7.53 -9.43
C ALA A 132 8.90 6.34 -8.47
N ALA A 133 7.66 5.96 -8.15
CA ALA A 133 7.34 4.85 -7.25
C ALA A 133 8.08 3.53 -7.59
N PRO A 134 8.15 3.04 -8.84
CA PRO A 134 8.85 1.79 -9.17
C PRO A 134 10.34 1.82 -8.80
N THR A 135 11.00 2.95 -9.06
CA THR A 135 12.42 3.16 -8.76
C THR A 135 12.65 3.18 -7.25
N ILE A 136 11.83 3.94 -6.52
CA ILE A 136 11.92 4.04 -5.06
C ILE A 136 11.59 2.73 -4.39
N PHE A 137 10.58 2.01 -4.85
CA PHE A 137 10.21 0.71 -4.30
C PHE A 137 11.40 -0.27 -4.26
N CYS A 138 12.32 -0.15 -5.21
CA CYS A 138 13.51 -1.00 -5.31
C CYS A 138 14.74 -0.51 -4.53
N CYS A 139 14.69 0.67 -3.90
CA CYS A 139 15.86 1.27 -3.24
C CYS A 139 16.15 0.69 -1.85
N ASP A 140 15.13 0.24 -1.11
CA ASP A 140 15.28 -0.37 0.22
C ASP A 140 15.19 -1.91 0.18
N LYS A 141 16.14 -2.54 -0.51
CA LYS A 141 16.19 -4.01 -0.62
C LYS A 141 16.29 -4.69 0.75
N GLU A 142 17.08 -4.15 1.67
CA GLU A 142 17.26 -4.77 2.99
C GLU A 142 16.00 -4.70 3.85
N GLY A 143 15.26 -3.59 3.78
CA GLY A 143 14.01 -3.42 4.52
C GLY A 143 12.81 -4.15 3.92
N VAL A 144 12.76 -4.26 2.58
CA VAL A 144 11.60 -4.81 1.84
C VAL A 144 11.81 -6.28 1.47
N MET A 145 13.01 -6.67 1.00
CA MET A 145 13.28 -8.04 0.54
C MET A 145 13.70 -9.00 1.68
N ASN A 146 13.97 -8.48 2.88
CA ASN A 146 14.17 -9.32 4.07
C ASN A 146 12.83 -9.58 4.76
N LYS A 147 12.34 -10.83 4.67
CA LYS A 147 11.05 -11.24 5.26
C LYS A 147 10.88 -10.88 6.74
N THR A 148 11.95 -10.95 7.53
CA THR A 148 11.88 -10.66 8.96
C THR A 148 11.82 -9.15 9.22
N ALA A 149 12.60 -8.36 8.48
CA ALA A 149 12.55 -6.91 8.59
C ALA A 149 11.20 -6.39 8.10
N PHE A 150 10.75 -6.85 6.94
CA PHE A 150 9.48 -6.45 6.34
C PHE A 150 8.28 -6.80 7.23
N ALA A 151 8.24 -8.01 7.80
CA ALA A 151 7.20 -8.40 8.74
C ALA A 151 7.11 -7.48 9.96
N ARG A 152 8.23 -6.95 10.47
CA ARG A 152 8.20 -5.96 11.57
C ARG A 152 7.61 -4.62 11.14
N HIS A 153 7.89 -4.18 9.92
CA HIS A 153 7.31 -2.94 9.38
C HIS A 153 5.80 -3.08 9.20
N LEU A 154 5.35 -4.22 8.68
CA LEU A 154 3.93 -4.56 8.61
C LEU A 154 3.28 -4.62 9.99
N ASP A 155 3.90 -5.31 10.96
CA ASP A 155 3.36 -5.44 12.31
C ASP A 155 3.21 -4.07 12.98
N THR A 156 4.20 -3.19 12.78
CA THR A 156 4.18 -1.80 13.26
C THR A 156 3.07 -0.99 12.60
N PHE A 157 2.92 -1.11 11.29
CA PHE A 157 1.88 -0.41 10.54
C PHE A 157 0.47 -0.87 10.95
N PHE A 158 0.24 -2.18 11.03
CA PHE A 158 -1.07 -2.73 11.41
C PHE A 158 -1.46 -2.48 12.87
N GLY A 159 -0.47 -2.32 13.75
CA GLY A 159 -0.65 -1.93 15.14
C GLY A 159 -0.72 -0.42 15.37
N SER A 160 -0.57 0.39 14.32
CA SER A 160 -0.45 1.85 14.43
C SER A 160 -1.75 2.52 14.85
N GLU A 161 -1.63 3.66 15.54
CA GLU A 161 -2.79 4.48 15.92
C GLU A 161 -3.48 5.09 14.70
N GLN A 162 -2.76 5.34 13.61
CA GLN A 162 -3.32 5.81 12.35
C GLN A 162 -4.37 4.83 11.81
N LEU A 163 -4.05 3.52 11.81
CA LEU A 163 -4.98 2.51 11.33
C LEU A 163 -6.23 2.41 12.22
N LYS A 164 -6.03 2.44 13.55
CA LYS A 164 -7.15 2.46 14.50
C LYS A 164 -8.05 3.68 14.31
N ARG A 165 -7.48 4.85 14.03
CA ARG A 165 -8.26 6.07 13.74
C ARG A 165 -9.03 5.96 12.43
N ALA A 166 -8.42 5.41 11.38
CA ALA A 166 -9.10 5.21 10.11
C ALA A 166 -10.37 4.35 10.28
N LEU A 167 -10.32 3.31 11.12
CA LEU A 167 -11.50 2.51 11.47
C LEU A 167 -12.62 3.33 12.14
N THR A 168 -12.27 4.26 13.02
CA THR A 168 -13.26 5.07 13.75
C THR A 168 -13.91 6.18 12.91
N LEU A 169 -13.30 6.59 11.79
CA LEU A 169 -13.85 7.67 10.94
C LEU A 169 -15.03 7.22 10.07
N ARG A 170 -15.29 5.91 9.99
CA ARG A 170 -16.31 5.30 9.12
C ARG A 170 -17.36 4.47 9.87
N GLN A 171 -17.23 4.32 11.19
CA GLN A 171 -18.26 3.76 12.07
C GLN A 171 -19.20 4.86 12.56
#